data_AF-A0A1R3KYD3-F1
#
_entry.id   AF-A0A1R3KYD3-F1
#
_cell.length_a   1.000
_cell.length_b   1.000
_cell.length_c   1.000
_cell.angle_alpha   90.00
_cell.angle_beta   90.00
_cell.angle_gamma   90.00
#
_symmetry.space_group_name_H-M   'P 1'
#
loop_
_entity.id
_entity.type
_entity.pdbx_description
1 polymer ?
#
loop_
_entity_poly.entity_id
_entity_poly.type
_entity_poly.pdbx_seq_one_letter_code
_entity_poly.pdbx_strand_id
1 'polypeptide(L)'
;MALTADRDQATESFDESIGEIDWEGNNGADSTPKVNNKEVRAKAKASSSSIATPQPRCHRKRKSALREVAEALGAIAEAIRKWSEGVPLGEVYEQVMSTEGYSEEVLVTAFDYLAQHENLARAFLIKNKRLKRIWIDNFLKK
;
A
#
# COMPACT_ATOMS: atom_id res chain seq x y z
N MET A 1 -61.70 -6.42 10.37
CA MET A 1 -61.31 -5.11 9.80
C MET A 1 -60.67 -4.29 10.89
N ALA A 2 -59.38 -3.95 10.76
CA ALA A 2 -58.73 -2.78 11.34
C ALA A 2 -57.31 -2.73 10.77
N LEU A 3 -57.02 -1.69 9.99
CA LEU A 3 -55.68 -1.31 9.54
C LEU A 3 -55.12 -0.32 10.56
N THR A 4 -53.95 -0.60 11.12
CA THR A 4 -53.12 0.38 11.84
C THR A 4 -51.68 0.08 11.47
N ALA A 5 -51.13 0.77 10.47
CA ALA A 5 -50.46 2.07 10.58
C ALA A 5 -49.06 1.94 11.21
N ASP A 6 -48.12 1.90 10.28
CA ASP A 6 -46.66 2.01 10.34
C ASP A 6 -46.15 3.10 11.30
N ARG A 7 -45.07 2.83 12.01
CA ARG A 7 -44.28 3.84 12.73
C ARG A 7 -42.86 3.34 13.03
N ASP A 8 -42.02 3.35 12.00
CA ASP A 8 -40.56 3.29 12.17
C ASP A 8 -40.04 4.57 12.82
N GLN A 9 -39.35 4.42 13.96
CA GLN A 9 -38.49 5.44 14.55
C GLN A 9 -37.10 4.83 14.78
N ALA A 10 -36.26 4.87 13.76
CA ALA A 10 -34.83 4.70 13.91
C ALA A 10 -34.23 6.02 14.42
N THR A 11 -33.98 6.10 15.73
CA THR A 11 -33.06 7.08 16.31
C THR A 11 -31.95 6.32 17.02
N GLU A 12 -30.99 5.85 16.22
CA GLU A 12 -29.72 5.34 16.72
C GLU A 12 -28.80 6.54 16.92
N SER A 13 -28.64 6.96 18.18
CA SER A 13 -27.64 7.94 18.59
C SER A 13 -26.27 7.29 18.58
N PHE A 14 -25.43 7.63 17.61
CA PHE A 14 -24.00 7.31 17.68
C PHE A 14 -23.31 8.35 18.56
N ASP A 15 -23.08 7.99 19.82
CA ASP A 15 -22.14 8.67 20.70
C ASP A 15 -20.78 7.96 20.55
N GLU A 16 -20.10 8.19 19.43
CA GLU A 16 -18.71 7.75 19.26
C GLU A 16 -17.78 8.76 19.94
N SER A 17 -17.52 8.49 21.22
CA SER A 17 -16.40 9.06 21.96
C SER A 17 -15.10 8.70 21.24
N ILE A 18 -14.54 9.64 20.49
CA ILE A 18 -13.18 9.56 19.96
C ILE A 18 -12.21 9.59 21.14
N GLY A 19 -11.69 8.43 21.52
CA GLY A 19 -10.60 8.31 22.47
C GLY A 19 -9.37 9.06 21.96
N GLU A 20 -8.88 9.98 22.78
CA GLU A 20 -7.65 10.74 22.61
C GLU A 20 -6.46 9.76 22.50
N ILE A 21 -5.89 9.63 21.31
CA ILE A 21 -4.64 8.88 21.09
C ILE A 21 -3.51 9.85 21.39
N ASP A 22 -2.91 9.69 22.56
CA ASP A 22 -1.73 10.45 22.98
C ASP A 22 -0.51 9.95 22.18
N TRP A 23 -0.12 10.71 21.16
CA TRP A 23 1.06 10.43 20.35
C TRP A 23 2.28 11.03 21.05
N GLU A 24 2.93 10.23 21.89
CA GLU A 24 4.17 10.62 22.56
C GLU A 24 5.36 10.55 21.59
N GLY A 25 5.47 11.59 20.76
CA GLY A 25 6.63 11.84 19.92
C GLY A 25 7.79 12.37 20.75
N ASN A 26 8.57 11.46 21.34
CA ASN A 26 9.91 11.79 21.84
C ASN A 26 10.78 12.24 20.65
N ASN A 27 11.12 13.53 20.61
CA ASN A 27 12.39 14.05 20.13
C ASN A 27 12.57 15.47 20.65
N GLY A 28 13.55 15.63 21.54
CA GLY A 28 13.90 16.92 22.13
C GLY A 28 14.43 17.91 21.11
N ALA A 29 13.96 19.15 21.20
CA ALA A 29 14.74 20.36 21.07
C ALA A 29 13.86 21.57 21.42
N ASP A 30 14.12 22.11 22.61
CA ASP A 30 14.27 23.54 22.87
C ASP A 30 13.48 24.53 22.00
N SER A 31 12.43 25.13 22.57
CA SER A 31 12.24 26.59 22.59
C SER A 31 10.91 26.93 23.26
N THR A 32 10.98 27.36 24.51
CA THR A 32 9.85 28.00 25.20
C THR A 32 9.54 29.36 24.58
N PRO A 33 8.26 29.75 24.53
CA PRO A 33 7.94 31.13 24.85
C PRO A 33 6.87 31.20 25.94
N LYS A 34 7.25 31.82 27.05
CA LYS A 34 6.37 32.30 28.12
C LYS A 34 5.21 33.11 27.53
N VAL A 35 3.98 32.60 27.64
CA VAL A 35 2.76 33.41 27.51
C VAL A 35 2.62 34.24 28.78
N ASN A 36 2.90 35.53 28.67
CA ASN A 36 2.67 36.48 29.75
C ASN A 36 1.32 37.18 29.51
N ASN A 37 0.32 36.84 30.33
CA ASN A 37 -0.94 37.56 30.39
C ASN A 37 -0.71 38.98 30.91
N LYS A 38 -1.00 39.99 30.09
CA LYS A 38 -1.26 41.36 30.57
C LYS A 38 -2.44 41.95 29.81
N GLU A 39 -3.59 41.82 30.45
CA GLU A 39 -4.80 42.59 30.22
C GLU A 39 -4.53 44.08 30.50
N VAL A 40 -4.71 44.97 29.51
CA VAL A 40 -5.00 46.39 29.77
C VAL A 40 -5.98 46.92 28.70
N ARG A 41 -7.02 47.54 29.22
CA ARG A 41 -8.25 48.06 28.59
C ARG A 41 -8.06 49.38 27.82
N ALA A 42 -8.69 49.44 26.65
CA ALA A 42 -9.33 50.54 25.91
C ALA A 42 -8.59 51.89 25.66
N LYS A 43 -8.60 52.33 24.39
CA LYS A 43 -9.26 53.59 23.93
C LYS A 43 -9.24 53.72 22.40
N ALA A 44 -10.37 54.18 21.86
CA ALA A 44 -10.71 54.30 20.44
C ALA A 44 -9.90 55.33 19.65
N LYS A 45 -9.85 55.18 18.32
CA LYS A 45 -10.10 56.24 17.31
C LYS A 45 -10.24 55.63 15.90
N ALA A 46 -11.29 56.08 15.21
CA ALA A 46 -11.73 55.63 13.90
C ALA A 46 -10.98 56.28 12.73
N SER A 47 -11.23 55.74 11.52
CA SER A 47 -10.91 56.18 10.14
C SER A 47 -9.88 55.25 9.48
N SER A 48 -10.03 54.71 8.28
CA SER A 48 -10.90 55.03 7.14
C SER A 48 -11.16 53.77 6.29
N SER A 49 -12.28 53.77 5.61
CA SER A 49 -12.77 52.74 4.69
C SER A 49 -11.90 52.54 3.45
N SER A 50 -11.60 51.29 3.11
CA SER A 50 -11.62 50.84 1.71
C SER A 50 -11.99 49.37 1.63
N ILE A 51 -12.89 49.09 0.70
CA ILE A 51 -13.65 47.86 0.52
C ILE A 51 -12.72 46.68 0.24
N ALA A 52 -12.72 45.71 1.15
CA ALA A 52 -12.07 44.42 0.93
C ALA A 52 -12.83 43.66 -0.16
N THR A 53 -12.29 43.61 -1.38
CA THR A 53 -12.72 42.62 -2.36
C THR A 53 -12.38 41.22 -1.82
N PRO A 54 -13.34 40.30 -1.63
CA PRO A 54 -13.01 38.93 -1.25
C PRO A 54 -12.29 38.28 -2.44
N GLN A 55 -10.96 38.18 -2.37
CA GLN A 55 -10.24 37.33 -3.30
C GLN A 55 -10.83 35.91 -3.19
N PRO A 56 -11.23 35.28 -4.31
CA PRO A 56 -11.68 33.90 -4.29
C PRO A 56 -10.51 33.05 -3.80
N ARG A 57 -10.65 32.43 -2.62
CA ARG A 57 -9.68 31.47 -2.10
C ARG A 57 -9.52 30.39 -3.17
N CYS A 58 -8.35 30.34 -3.79
CA CYS A 58 -8.10 29.39 -4.85
C CYS A 58 -8.13 27.98 -4.26
N HIS A 59 -9.13 27.18 -4.61
CA HIS A 59 -9.21 25.75 -4.28
C HIS A 59 -8.19 24.91 -5.10
N ARG A 60 -6.99 25.45 -5.33
CA ARG A 60 -5.96 24.92 -6.23
C ARG A 60 -5.04 23.87 -5.57
N LYS A 61 -5.51 23.19 -4.52
CA LYS A 61 -4.74 22.14 -3.82
C LYS A 61 -5.33 20.74 -3.90
N ARG A 62 -6.55 20.57 -4.46
CA ARG A 62 -7.21 19.24 -4.53
C ARG A 62 -6.79 18.39 -5.74
N LYS A 63 -6.23 19.00 -6.80
CA LYS A 63 -5.80 18.27 -8.00
C LYS A 63 -4.44 17.56 -7.84
N SER A 64 -3.55 18.08 -6.99
CA SER A 64 -2.23 17.49 -6.77
C SER A 64 -2.33 16.20 -5.95
N ALA A 65 -3.10 16.20 -4.86
CA ALA A 65 -3.28 15.01 -4.03
C ALA A 65 -3.91 13.83 -4.81
N LEU A 66 -4.92 14.11 -5.65
CA LEU A 66 -5.52 13.07 -6.51
C LEU A 66 -4.54 12.55 -7.57
N ARG A 67 -3.66 13.41 -8.09
CA ARG A 67 -2.63 13.01 -9.05
C ARG A 67 -1.57 12.12 -8.40
N GLU A 68 -1.09 12.47 -7.21
CA GLU A 68 -0.12 11.65 -6.45
C GLU A 68 -0.71 10.28 -6.12
N VAL A 69 -1.97 10.22 -5.69
CA VAL A 69 -2.67 8.95 -5.46
C VAL A 69 -2.84 8.15 -6.76
N ALA A 70 -3.17 8.81 -7.87
CA ALA A 70 -3.30 8.14 -9.16
C ALA A 70 -1.94 7.59 -9.67
N GLU A 71 -0.85 8.32 -9.48
CA GLU A 71 0.51 7.88 -9.81
C GLU A 71 0.91 6.67 -8.94
N ALA A 72 0.66 6.72 -7.62
CA ALA A 72 0.92 5.61 -6.72
C ALA A 72 0.13 4.35 -7.07
N LEU A 73 -1.17 4.52 -7.41
CA LEU A 73 -2.02 3.40 -7.83
C LEU A 73 -1.55 2.81 -9.17
N GLY A 74 -1.11 3.66 -10.10
CA GLY A 74 -0.50 3.24 -11.36
C GLY A 74 0.76 2.39 -11.15
N ALA A 75 1.66 2.84 -10.27
CA ALA A 75 2.86 2.08 -9.92
C ALA A 75 2.55 0.72 -9.27
N ILE A 76 1.55 0.67 -8.38
CA ILE A 76 1.08 -0.59 -7.77
C ILE A 76 0.48 -1.51 -8.84
N ALA A 77 -0.35 -0.99 -9.74
CA ALA A 77 -0.93 -1.77 -10.82
C ALA A 77 0.13 -2.34 -11.77
N GLU A 78 1.17 -1.57 -12.09
CA GLU A 78 2.32 -2.05 -12.88
C GLU A 78 3.12 -3.12 -12.16
N ALA A 79 3.36 -2.95 -10.85
CA ALA A 79 4.05 -3.93 -10.03
C ALA A 79 3.26 -5.25 -9.94
N ILE A 80 1.93 -5.18 -9.78
CA ILE A 80 1.04 -6.35 -9.79
C ILE A 80 1.08 -7.01 -11.16
N ARG A 81 0.99 -6.24 -12.26
CA ARG A 81 1.07 -6.78 -13.62
C ARG A 81 2.37 -7.57 -13.82
N LYS A 82 3.50 -6.98 -13.44
CA LYS A 82 4.81 -7.63 -13.52
C LYS A 82 4.92 -8.87 -12.62
N TRP A 83 4.25 -8.87 -11.46
CA TRP A 83 4.24 -10.03 -10.59
C TRP A 83 3.32 -11.14 -11.10
N SER A 84 2.23 -10.76 -11.78
CA SER A 84 1.26 -11.65 -12.43
C SER A 84 1.72 -12.18 -13.78
N GLU A 85 2.78 -11.61 -14.37
CA GLU A 85 3.46 -12.24 -15.51
C GLU A 85 3.88 -13.63 -15.07
N GLY A 86 3.21 -14.64 -15.63
CA GLY A 86 3.44 -16.04 -15.30
C GLY A 86 4.90 -16.42 -15.50
N VAL A 87 5.31 -17.52 -14.87
CA VAL A 87 6.66 -18.04 -15.10
C VAL A 87 6.80 -18.47 -16.56
N PRO A 88 7.88 -18.11 -17.27
CA PRO A 88 8.11 -18.59 -18.62
C PRO A 88 8.42 -20.11 -18.58
N LEU A 89 7.38 -20.95 -18.60
CA LEU A 89 7.51 -22.41 -18.51
C LEU A 89 8.44 -22.99 -19.57
N GLY A 90 8.49 -22.40 -20.77
CA GLY A 90 9.41 -22.82 -21.83
C GLY A 90 10.88 -22.65 -21.43
N GLU A 91 11.23 -21.55 -20.78
CA GLU A 91 12.59 -21.31 -20.28
C GLU A 91 12.91 -22.23 -19.10
N VAL A 92 11.93 -22.49 -18.23
CA VAL A 92 12.09 -23.45 -17.13
C VAL A 92 12.37 -24.84 -17.68
N TYR A 93 11.62 -25.28 -18.68
CA TYR A 93 11.78 -26.57 -19.33
C TYR A 93 13.18 -26.72 -19.94
N GLU A 94 13.61 -25.74 -20.74
CA GLU A 94 14.94 -25.75 -21.35
C GLU A 94 16.06 -25.82 -20.29
N GLN A 95 15.94 -25.04 -19.22
CA GLN A 95 16.93 -25.00 -18.14
C GLN A 95 16.98 -26.29 -17.32
N VAL A 96 15.84 -26.95 -17.10
CA VAL A 96 15.77 -28.26 -16.42
C VAL A 96 16.37 -29.34 -17.32
N MET A 97 15.98 -29.39 -18.59
CA MET A 97 16.50 -30.38 -19.55
C MET A 97 17.99 -30.18 -19.87
N SER A 98 18.50 -28.96 -19.75
CA SER A 98 19.94 -28.66 -19.89
C SER A 98 20.79 -29.15 -18.72
N THR A 99 20.20 -29.71 -17.65
CA THR A 99 20.98 -30.24 -16.53
C THR A 99 21.53 -31.63 -16.85
N GLU A 100 22.83 -31.69 -17.10
CA GLU A 100 23.54 -32.94 -17.37
C GLU A 100 23.67 -33.82 -16.11
N GLY A 101 23.59 -35.14 -16.30
CA GLY A 101 23.85 -36.14 -15.27
C GLY A 101 22.62 -36.78 -14.62
N TYR A 102 21.42 -36.47 -15.10
CA TYR A 102 20.15 -37.05 -14.63
C TYR A 102 19.42 -37.74 -15.79
N SER A 103 18.64 -38.77 -15.47
CA SER A 103 17.74 -39.42 -16.43
C SER A 103 16.60 -38.47 -16.80
N GLU A 104 16.16 -38.50 -18.06
CA GLU A 104 15.06 -37.67 -18.55
C GLU A 104 13.78 -37.81 -17.71
N GLU A 105 13.47 -39.01 -17.21
CA GLU A 105 12.30 -39.27 -16.34
C GLU A 105 12.32 -38.42 -15.05
N VAL A 106 13.51 -38.27 -14.45
CA VAL A 106 13.71 -37.44 -13.25
C VAL A 106 13.55 -35.96 -13.59
N LEU A 107 14.08 -35.54 -14.73
CA LEU A 107 14.00 -34.15 -15.18
C LEU A 107 12.55 -33.76 -15.50
N VAL A 108 11.78 -34.65 -16.12
CA VAL A 108 10.33 -34.44 -16.36
C VAL A 108 9.58 -34.34 -15.04
N THR A 109 9.83 -35.24 -14.09
CA THR A 109 9.16 -35.21 -12.77
C THR A 109 9.51 -33.93 -11.99
N ALA A 110 10.77 -33.50 -12.06
CA ALA A 110 11.23 -32.25 -11.46
C ALA A 110 10.57 -31.03 -12.13
N PHE A 111 10.43 -31.05 -13.46
CA PHE A 111 9.72 -30.00 -14.20
C PHE A 111 8.25 -29.94 -13.81
N ASP A 112 7.54 -31.06 -13.73
CA ASP A 112 6.14 -31.10 -13.33
C ASP A 112 5.92 -30.52 -11.92
N TYR A 113 6.87 -30.76 -11.01
CA TYR A 113 6.87 -30.15 -9.68
C TYR A 113 7.11 -28.63 -9.74
N LEU A 114 8.03 -28.16 -10.60
CA LEU A 114 8.27 -26.73 -10.80
C LEU A 114 7.07 -26.03 -11.47
N ALA A 115 6.40 -26.69 -12.41
CA ALA A 115 5.21 -26.18 -13.08
C ALA A 115 4.04 -26.00 -12.11
N GLN A 116 3.90 -26.88 -11.11
CA GLN A 116 2.93 -26.74 -10.01
C GLN A 116 3.31 -25.64 -9.00
N HIS A 117 4.60 -25.35 -8.88
CA HIS A 117 5.14 -24.40 -7.90
C HIS A 117 5.90 -23.26 -8.59
N GLU A 118 5.17 -22.30 -9.12
CA GLU A 118 5.70 -21.13 -9.84
C GLU A 118 6.85 -20.42 -9.10
N ASN A 119 6.73 -20.26 -7.77
CA ASN A 119 7.78 -19.63 -6.96
C ASN A 119 9.12 -20.39 -7.01
N LEU A 120 9.05 -21.73 -7.02
CA LEU A 120 10.23 -22.58 -7.15
C LEU A 120 10.78 -22.53 -8.57
N ALA A 121 9.92 -22.47 -9.59
CA ALA A 121 10.34 -22.32 -10.98
C ALA A 121 11.08 -20.99 -11.21
N ARG A 122 10.56 -19.87 -10.69
CA ARG A 122 11.27 -18.57 -10.71
C ARG A 122 12.62 -18.65 -10.02
N ALA A 123 12.65 -19.25 -8.83
CA ALA A 123 13.90 -19.44 -8.09
C ALA A 123 14.88 -20.36 -8.82
N PHE A 124 14.40 -21.35 -9.57
CA PHE A 124 15.22 -22.26 -10.36
C PHE A 124 15.89 -21.54 -11.53
N LEU A 125 15.17 -20.67 -12.25
CA LEU A 125 15.73 -19.89 -13.35
C LEU A 125 16.92 -19.03 -12.92
N ILE A 126 16.82 -18.38 -11.76
CA ILE A 126 17.87 -17.49 -11.20
C ILE A 126 19.12 -18.27 -10.77
N LYS A 127 19.00 -19.58 -10.48
CA LYS A 127 20.12 -20.40 -9.99
C LYS A 127 21.16 -20.66 -11.07
N ASN A 128 22.43 -20.65 -10.65
CA ASN A 128 23.55 -21.13 -11.47
C ASN A 128 23.47 -22.65 -11.70
N LYS A 129 24.13 -23.15 -12.76
CA LYS A 129 24.17 -24.59 -13.12
C LYS A 129 24.46 -25.51 -11.94
N ARG A 130 25.43 -25.16 -11.08
CA ARG A 130 25.77 -25.94 -9.87
C ARG A 130 24.60 -26.05 -8.88
N LEU A 131 23.89 -24.94 -8.65
CA LEU A 131 22.77 -24.89 -7.72
C LEU A 131 21.53 -25.60 -8.27
N LYS A 132 21.37 -25.63 -9.59
CA LYS A 132 20.32 -26.42 -10.27
C LYS A 132 20.51 -27.91 -10.02
N ARG A 133 21.74 -28.43 -10.17
CA ARG A 133 22.07 -29.83 -9.83
C ARG A 133 21.77 -30.16 -8.36
N ILE A 134 22.28 -29.35 -7.43
CA ILE A 134 22.02 -29.53 -5.99
C ILE A 134 20.52 -29.52 -5.68
N TRP A 135 19.76 -28.68 -6.37
CA TRP A 135 18.31 -28.63 -6.19
C TRP A 135 17.64 -29.94 -6.63
N ILE A 136 18.02 -30.48 -7.80
CA ILE A 136 17.53 -31.78 -8.28
C ILE A 136 17.95 -32.91 -7.33
N ASP A 137 19.18 -32.90 -6.82
CA ASP A 137 19.65 -33.88 -5.84
C ASP A 137 18.82 -33.85 -4.54
N ASN A 138 18.41 -32.66 -4.11
CA ASN A 138 17.55 -32.51 -2.93
C ASN A 138 16.11 -32.89 -3.21
N PHE A 139 15.62 -32.66 -4.44
CA PHE A 139 14.30 -33.11 -4.88
C PHE A 139 14.20 -34.64 -4.88
N LEU A 140 15.24 -35.33 -5.31
CA LEU A 140 15.32 -36.80 -5.33
C LEU A 140 15.43 -37.46 -3.95
N LYS A 141 15.89 -36.72 -2.93
CA LYS A 141 16.02 -37.21 -1.54
C LYS A 141 14.74 -37.06 -0.72
N LYS A 142 13.74 -36.40 -1.29
CA LYS A 142 12.46 -36.14 -0.64
C LYS A 142 11.54 -37.34 -0.80
#